data_AF-A0A2S9QIR8-F1
#
_entry.id   AF-A0A2S9QIR8-F1
#
_cell.length_a   1.000
_cell.length_b   1.000
_cell.length_c   1.000
_cell.angle_alpha   90.00
_cell.angle_beta   90.00
_cell.angle_gamma   90.00
#
_symmetry.space_group_name_H-M   'P 1'
#
loop_
_entity.id
_entity.type
_entity.pdbx_description
1 polymer ?
#
loop_
_entity_poly.entity_id
_entity_poly.type
_entity_poly.pdbx_seq_one_letter_code
_entity_poly.pdbx_strand_id
1 'polypeptide(L)' 'MTGRSAGPQPRPWRLAAIVLSVLVVAVFAGANAHLIYVAFASRPDCVAHDKATGEARDAGSFGAAQSSC' A
#
# COMPACT_ATOMS: atom_id res chain seq x y z
N MET A 1 -23.35 10.45 -54.35
CA MET A 1 -22.78 11.18 -53.21
C MET A 1 -22.78 10.26 -52.00
N THR A 2 -21.69 9.54 -51.73
CA THR A 2 -21.56 8.74 -50.50
C THR A 2 -20.25 9.12 -49.85
N GLY A 3 -20.33 10.04 -48.88
CA GLY A 3 -19.20 10.40 -48.02
C GLY A 3 -18.88 9.22 -47.13
N ARG A 4 -17.68 8.66 -47.29
CA ARG A 4 -17.17 7.59 -46.44
C ARG A 4 -16.53 8.26 -45.22
N SER A 5 -17.23 8.22 -44.08
CA SER A 5 -16.72 8.72 -42.80
C SER A 5 -15.46 7.94 -42.41
N ALA A 6 -14.31 8.62 -42.41
CA ALA A 6 -13.07 8.08 -41.86
C ALA A 6 -13.17 8.12 -40.33
N GLY A 7 -13.51 6.98 -39.73
CA GLY A 7 -13.40 6.82 -38.28
C GLY A 7 -11.95 7.04 -37.83
N PRO A 8 -11.69 7.55 -36.61
CA PRO A 8 -10.33 7.71 -36.10
C PRO A 8 -9.61 6.36 -36.12
N GLN A 9 -8.62 6.20 -37.00
CA GLN A 9 -7.77 5.01 -37.01
C GLN A 9 -6.89 5.06 -35.76
N PRO A 10 -7.06 4.17 -34.77
CA PRO A 10 -6.17 4.16 -33.62
C PRO A 10 -4.81 3.69 -34.12
N ARG A 11 -3.86 4.62 -34.23
CA ARG A 11 -2.48 4.31 -34.57
C ARG A 11 -2.00 3.22 -33.60
N PRO A 12 -1.50 2.05 -34.05
CA PRO A 12 -1.28 0.88 -33.19
C PRO A 12 -0.37 1.17 -31.99
N TRP A 13 0.54 2.14 -32.16
CA TRP A 13 1.36 2.69 -31.08
C TRP A 13 0.56 3.32 -29.92
N ARG A 14 -0.54 4.04 -30.21
CA ARG A 14 -1.38 4.66 -29.18
C ARG A 14 -2.07 3.60 -28.33
N LEU A 15 -2.57 2.54 -28.97
CA LEU A 15 -3.16 1.40 -28.25
C LEU A 15 -2.10 0.69 -27.41
N ALA A 16 -0.91 0.42 -27.97
CA ALA A 16 0.19 -0.18 -27.23
C ALA A 16 0.61 0.68 -26.02
N ALA A 17 0.71 1.99 -26.18
CA ALA A 17 1.02 2.92 -25.10
C ALA A 17 -0.06 2.91 -24.01
N ILE A 18 -1.35 2.93 -24.38
CA ILE A 18 -2.46 2.86 -23.42
C ILE A 18 -2.41 1.54 -22.64
N VAL A 19 -2.26 0.40 -23.34
CA VAL A 19 -2.18 -0.91 -22.70
C VAL A 19 -1.01 -0.97 -21.74
N LEU A 20 0.17 -0.49 -22.15
CA LEU A 20 1.35 -0.46 -21.30
C LEU A 20 1.12 0.42 -20.07
N SER A 21 0.55 1.62 -20.23
CA SER A 21 0.25 2.52 -19.12
C SER A 21 -0.73 1.89 -18.13
N VAL A 22 -1.81 1.27 -18.62
CA VAL A 22 -2.77 0.55 -17.76
C VAL A 22 -2.09 -0.57 -16.99
N LEU A 23 -1.22 -1.33 -17.64
CA LEU A 23 -0.51 -2.45 -17.03
C LEU A 23 0.45 -1.98 -15.93
N VAL A 24 1.20 -0.90 -16.17
CA VAL A 24 2.06 -0.27 -15.16
C VAL A 24 1.25 0.21 -13.96
N VAL A 25 0.14 0.91 -14.18
CA VAL A 25 -0.73 1.40 -13.10
C VAL A 25 -1.33 0.23 -12.31
N ALA A 26 -1.77 -0.83 -12.99
CA ALA A 26 -2.33 -2.01 -12.34
C ALA A 26 -1.30 -2.74 -11.47
N VAL A 27 -0.07 -2.91 -11.96
CA VAL A 27 1.03 -3.51 -11.18
C VAL A 27 1.38 -2.65 -9.98
N PHE A 28 1.52 -1.34 -10.15
CA PHE A 28 1.82 -0.42 -9.05
C PHE A 28 0.71 -0.47 -7.98
N ALA A 29 -0.56 -0.35 -8.39
CA ALA A 29 -1.69 -0.42 -7.46
C ALA A 29 -1.76 -1.77 -6.74
N GLY A 30 -1.56 -2.88 -7.46
CA GLY A 30 -1.55 -4.22 -6.89
C GLY A 30 -0.43 -4.41 -5.87
N ALA A 31 0.79 -3.94 -6.15
CA ALA A 31 1.91 -4.00 -5.22
C ALA A 31 1.61 -3.23 -3.92
N ASN A 32 1.08 -2.01 -4.03
CA ASN A 32 0.72 -1.21 -2.85
C ASN A 32 -0.43 -1.83 -2.06
N ALA A 33 -1.46 -2.36 -2.74
CA ALA A 33 -2.56 -3.08 -2.09
C ALA A 33 -2.07 -4.34 -1.36
N HIS A 34 -1.08 -5.05 -1.93
CA HIS A 34 -0.46 -6.19 -1.27
C HIS A 34 0.24 -5.80 0.03
N LEU A 35 0.98 -4.67 0.05
CA LEU A 35 1.62 -4.19 1.28
C LEU A 35 0.59 -3.88 2.38
N ILE A 36 -0.52 -3.24 2.02
CA ILE A 36 -1.62 -2.95 2.94
C ILE A 36 -2.21 -4.27 3.48
N TYR A 37 -2.46 -5.24 2.59
CA TYR A 37 -2.96 -6.55 2.99
C TYR A 37 -2.02 -7.25 3.97
N VAL A 38 -0.71 -7.27 3.69
CA VAL A 38 0.29 -7.87 4.56
C VAL A 38 0.29 -7.21 5.93
N ALA A 39 0.23 -5.87 6.00
CA ALA A 39 0.22 -5.15 7.27
C ALA A 39 -0.92 -5.59 8.19
N PHE A 40 -2.11 -5.89 7.64
CA PHE A 40 -3.24 -6.40 8.42
C PHE A 40 -3.19 -7.91 8.65
N ALA A 41 -2.70 -8.68 7.68
CA ALA A 41 -2.64 -10.14 7.76
C ALA A 41 -1.58 -10.64 8.75
N SER A 42 -0.53 -9.85 9.00
CA SER A 42 0.63 -10.23 9.82
C SER A 42 0.34 -10.43 11.31
N ARG A 43 -0.92 -10.31 11.77
CA ARG A 43 -1.29 -10.24 13.19
C ARG A 43 -0.44 -9.18 13.90
N PRO A 44 -0.81 -7.90 13.85
CA PRO A 44 -0.29 -6.91 14.77
C PRO A 44 -0.90 -7.17 16.16
N ASP A 45 -0.83 -8.42 16.62
CA ASP A 45 -1.26 -8.80 17.95
C ASP A 45 -0.27 -8.11 18.88
N CYS A 46 -0.73 -6.99 19.42
CA CYS A 46 0.02 -6.22 20.38
C CYS A 46 0.12 -7.11 21.61
N VAL A 47 1.24 -7.82 21.68
CA VAL A 47 1.62 -8.61 22.84
C VAL A 47 1.39 -7.74 24.06
N ALA A 48 0.64 -8.25 25.03
CA ALA A 48 0.38 -7.55 26.28
C ALA A 48 1.73 -7.17 26.89
N HIS A 49 2.14 -5.93 26.66
CA HIS A 49 3.26 -5.35 27.36
C HIS A 49 2.73 -5.04 28.76
N ASP A 50 2.72 -6.07 29.61
CA ASP A 50 2.63 -5.97 31.05
C ASP A 50 3.87 -5.22 31.55
N LYS A 51 3.97 -3.93 31.24
CA LYS A 51 4.68 -3.02 32.13
C LYS A 51 3.81 -3.00 33.37
N ALA A 52 4.18 -3.83 34.35
CA ALA A 52 3.63 -3.83 35.68
C ALA A 52 3.34 -2.38 36.07
N THR A 53 2.07 -2.07 36.22
CA THR A 53 1.61 -0.76 36.63
C THR A 53 2.24 -0.45 37.97
N GLY A 54 3.33 0.32 37.95
CA GLY A 54 3.73 1.19 39.05
C GLY A 54 4.26 0.56 40.33
N GLU A 55 5.08 -0.50 40.31
CA GLU A 55 5.75 -0.95 41.55
C GLU A 55 7.29 -1.03 41.42
N ALA A 56 7.89 0.16 41.64
CA ALA A 56 9.21 0.44 42.19
C ALA A 56 10.46 -0.15 41.46
N ARG A 57 11.41 0.67 41.01
CA ARG A 57 12.43 1.28 41.89
C ARG A 57 13.26 2.35 41.14
N ASP A 58 13.64 3.38 41.91
CA ASP A 58 14.68 4.38 41.69
C ASP A 58 14.39 5.59 40.79
N ALA A 59 14.34 6.76 41.45
CA ALA A 59 14.24 8.08 40.86
C ALA A 59 15.50 8.38 40.02
N GLY A 60 15.34 8.39 38.70
CA GLY A 60 16.42 8.73 37.76
C GLY A 60 16.57 7.82 36.55
N SER A 61 15.78 6.74 36.42
CA SER A 61 15.84 5.90 35.23
C SER A 61 14.90 6.40 34.12
N PHE A 62 15.44 6.67 32.93
CA PHE A 62 14.64 6.94 31.74
C PHE A 62 14.08 5.62 31.21
N GLY A 63 12.76 5.46 31.25
CA GLY A 63 12.08 4.34 30.63
C GLY A 63 11.75 4.65 29.18
N ALA A 64 12.32 3.91 28.23
CA ALA A 64 11.91 4.00 26.84
C ALA A 64 10.42 3.65 26.68
N ALA A 65 9.70 4.42 25.88
CA ALA A 65 8.32 4.09 25.50
C ALA A 65 8.33 2.76 24.73
N GLN A 66 7.46 1.82 25.12
CA GLN A 66 7.26 0.59 24.37
C GLN A 66 6.14 0.81 23.36
N SER A 67 6.37 0.39 22.10
CA SER A 67 5.35 0.34 21.06
C SER A 67 4.20 -0.54 21.52
N SER A 68 2.99 0.00 21.46
CA SER A 68 1.78 -0.56 22.06
C SER A 68 1.02 -1.51 21.14
N CYS A 69 1.54 -1.86 19.96
CA CYS A 69 1.11 -1.31 18.67
C CYS A 69 1.85 0.01 18.35
#